data_AF-A0A2S3QGP7-F1
#
_entry.id   AF-A0A2S3QGP7-F1
#
_cell.length_a   1.000
_cell.length_b   1.000
_cell.length_c   1.000
_cell.angle_alpha   90.00
_cell.angle_beta   90.00
_cell.angle_gamma   90.00
#
_symmetry.space_group_name_H-M   'P 1'
#
loop_
_entity.id
_entity.type
_entity.pdbx_description
1 polymer ?
#
loop_
_entity_poly.entity_id
_entity_poly.type
_entity_poly.pdbx_seq_one_letter_code
_entity_poly.pdbx_strand_id
1 'polypeptide(L)'
;MARPQLNIAHDSLGQCNFCKKIRQESGMAHHLQACPARRQQFQPLSGKGSRSSCHMIVTPCGAPRTWWHIEVAADLSLRVFQEKLGGLWPSVAHGVFVLDSTEHLDSQSVANVFIPGLIVRYDSPTGCLMVQVISWYDGQSAPDQTMAIMATSLRQAETE
;
A
#
# COMPACT_ATOMS: atom_id res chain seq x y z
N MET A 1 3.66 -16.28 18.69
CA MET A 1 3.04 -16.44 17.36
C MET A 1 3.65 -15.40 16.44
N ALA A 2 4.21 -15.80 15.30
CA ALA A 2 4.75 -14.85 14.32
C ALA A 2 3.58 -14.07 13.70
N ARG A 3 3.72 -12.74 13.56
CA ARG A 3 2.72 -11.94 12.83
C ARG A 3 2.73 -12.38 11.37
N PRO A 4 1.57 -12.52 10.72
CA PRO A 4 1.54 -12.77 9.28
C PRO A 4 2.31 -11.65 8.56
N GLN A 5 3.23 -12.05 7.68
CA GLN A 5 4.02 -11.16 6.85
C GLN A 5 3.82 -11.51 5.39
N LEU A 6 3.89 -10.49 4.52
CA LEU A 6 3.94 -10.73 3.10
C LEU A 6 5.19 -11.52 2.74
N ASN A 7 5.04 -12.46 1.81
CA ASN A 7 6.18 -13.19 1.27
C ASN A 7 6.89 -12.30 0.24
N ILE A 8 7.81 -11.47 0.70
CA ILE A 8 8.67 -10.63 -0.14
C ILE A 8 10.10 -11.15 -0.05
N ALA A 9 10.77 -11.23 -1.20
CA ALA A 9 12.16 -11.68 -1.25
C ALA A 9 13.07 -10.70 -0.48
N HIS A 10 13.88 -11.21 0.43
CA HIS A 10 14.74 -10.42 1.33
C HIS A 10 15.74 -9.50 0.61
N ASP A 11 16.14 -9.87 -0.61
CA ASP A 11 17.05 -9.14 -1.48
C ASP A 11 16.31 -8.21 -2.47
N SER A 12 14.98 -8.12 -2.39
CA SER A 12 14.19 -7.29 -3.28
C SER A 12 14.51 -5.81 -3.08
N LEU A 13 14.80 -5.13 -4.18
CA LEU A 13 15.10 -3.70 -4.22
C LEU A 13 13.91 -2.92 -4.76
N GLY A 14 13.76 -1.68 -4.31
CA GLY A 14 12.81 -0.73 -4.85
C GLY A 14 13.32 0.69 -4.82
N GLN A 15 12.60 1.57 -5.51
CA GLN A 15 12.92 2.98 -5.61
C GLN A 15 11.88 3.84 -4.89
N CYS A 16 12.34 4.78 -4.08
CA CYS A 16 11.50 5.80 -3.46
C CYS A 16 11.02 6.81 -4.50
N ASN A 17 9.72 7.06 -4.58
CA ASN A 17 9.16 7.99 -5.57
C ASN A 17 9.47 9.46 -5.27
N PHE A 18 9.78 9.80 -4.02
CA PHE A 18 10.09 11.17 -3.61
C PHE A 18 11.55 11.54 -3.89
N CYS A 19 12.50 10.75 -3.39
CA CYS A 19 13.94 11.07 -3.51
C CYS A 19 14.70 10.23 -4.54
N LYS A 20 14.02 9.30 -5.22
CA LYS A 20 14.57 8.40 -6.25
C LYS A 20 15.69 7.46 -5.80
N LYS A 21 16.00 7.41 -4.50
CA LYS A 21 16.99 6.47 -3.95
C LYS A 21 16.49 5.04 -3.99
N ILE A 22 17.40 4.12 -4.31
CA ILE A 22 17.17 2.67 -4.28
C ILE A 22 17.52 2.13 -2.89
N ARG A 23 16.65 1.25 -2.38
CA ARG A 23 16.78 0.58 -1.08
C ARG A 23 16.25 -0.85 -1.18
N GLN A 24 16.67 -1.72 -0.27
CA GLN A 24 15.98 -2.98 -0.02
C GLN A 24 14.57 -2.70 0.50
N GLU A 25 13.62 -3.59 0.17
CA GLU A 25 12.24 -3.50 0.64
C GLU A 25 12.18 -3.40 2.16
N SER A 26 12.92 -4.25 2.87
CA SER A 26 12.98 -4.29 4.34
C SER A 26 13.38 -2.96 4.98
N GLY A 27 14.17 -2.13 4.27
CA GLY A 27 14.58 -0.80 4.71
C GLY A 27 13.72 0.35 4.15
N MET A 28 12.80 0.06 3.23
CA MET A 28 12.04 1.08 2.52
C MET A 28 11.03 1.77 3.43
N ALA A 29 10.35 1.03 4.31
CA ALA A 29 9.41 1.63 5.25
C ALA A 29 10.07 2.67 6.18
N HIS A 30 11.21 2.31 6.78
CA HIS A 30 12.00 3.23 7.60
C HIS A 30 12.51 4.42 6.78
N HIS A 31 12.97 4.17 5.55
CA HIS A 31 13.39 5.23 4.64
C HIS A 31 12.25 6.23 4.36
N LEU A 32 11.04 5.76 4.04
CA LEU A 32 9.90 6.62 3.71
C LEU A 32 9.48 7.52 4.89
N GLN A 33 9.57 7.01 6.12
CA GLN A 33 9.33 7.82 7.34
C GLN A 33 10.40 8.90 7.55
N ALA A 34 11.65 8.59 7.20
CA ALA A 34 12.79 9.51 7.34
C ALA A 34 13.07 10.37 6.10
N CYS A 35 12.38 10.13 4.98
CA CYS A 35 12.70 10.72 3.68
C CYS A 35 12.49 12.25 3.69
N PRO A 36 13.55 13.07 3.55
CA PRO A 36 13.41 14.52 3.59
C PRO A 36 12.53 15.07 2.46
N ALA A 37 12.67 14.52 1.26
CA ALA A 37 11.85 14.92 0.10
C ALA A 37 10.36 14.62 0.33
N ARG A 38 10.03 13.50 0.98
CA ARG A 38 8.64 13.20 1.37
C ARG A 38 8.14 14.17 2.43
N ARG A 39 8.95 14.46 3.46
CA ARG A 39 8.57 15.38 4.55
C ARG A 39 8.24 16.79 4.07
N GLN A 40 8.88 17.26 2.99
CA GLN A 40 8.55 18.55 2.37
C GLN A 40 7.16 18.57 1.73
N GLN A 41 6.66 17.41 1.29
CA GLN A 41 5.33 17.25 0.69
C GLN A 41 4.28 16.82 1.72
N PHE A 42 4.72 16.21 2.83
CA PHE A 42 3.86 15.73 3.89
C PHE A 42 3.21 16.89 4.62
N GLN A 43 1.88 16.94 4.57
CA GLN A 43 1.08 17.92 5.26
C GLN A 43 0.49 17.29 6.52
N PRO A 44 0.94 17.71 7.72
CA PRO A 44 0.31 17.32 8.96
C PRO A 44 -1.08 17.93 9.00
N LEU A 45 -2.04 17.17 9.53
CA LEU A 45 -3.40 17.62 9.56
C LEU A 45 -3.66 18.47 10.80
N SER A 46 -4.01 19.73 10.58
CA SER A 46 -4.34 20.68 11.63
C SER A 46 -5.87 20.70 11.83
N GLY A 47 -6.42 19.86 12.71
CA GLY A 47 -7.85 19.93 13.05
C GLY A 47 -8.42 18.69 13.74
N LYS A 48 -9.33 18.90 14.70
CA LYS A 48 -10.13 17.83 15.32
C LYS A 48 -11.10 17.25 14.27
N GLY A 49 -10.84 16.02 13.84
CA GLY A 49 -11.65 15.29 12.84
C GLY A 49 -10.92 15.00 11.53
N SER A 50 -9.62 15.26 11.44
CA SER A 50 -8.89 15.25 10.19
C SER A 50 -8.34 13.88 9.76
N ARG A 51 -8.45 13.57 8.47
CA ARG A 51 -8.28 12.26 7.81
C ARG A 51 -6.86 11.71 7.92
N SER A 52 -6.60 10.82 8.88
CA SER A 52 -5.36 10.02 8.91
C SER A 52 -5.12 9.31 7.57
N SER A 53 -3.87 8.97 7.26
CA SER A 53 -3.54 8.12 6.11
C SER A 53 -2.86 6.83 6.54
N CYS A 54 -3.04 5.80 5.72
CA CYS A 54 -2.46 4.48 5.91
C CYS A 54 -1.32 4.29 4.91
N HIS A 55 -0.14 3.99 5.44
CA HIS A 55 0.94 3.38 4.67
C HIS A 55 0.66 1.90 4.53
N MET A 56 0.48 1.46 3.29
CA MET A 56 0.31 0.06 2.95
C MET A 56 1.41 -0.42 2.02
N ILE A 57 1.67 -1.71 2.07
CA ILE A 57 2.40 -2.42 1.03
C ILE A 57 1.45 -3.35 0.29
N VAL A 58 1.57 -3.37 -1.03
CA VAL A 58 0.76 -4.17 -1.95
C VAL A 58 1.69 -5.07 -2.75
N THR A 59 1.39 -6.35 -2.85
CA THR A 59 2.14 -7.31 -3.68
C THR A 59 1.18 -8.26 -4.39
N PRO A 60 1.39 -8.60 -5.68
CA PRO A 60 0.64 -9.67 -6.31
C PRO A 60 0.92 -11.01 -5.65
N CYS A 61 -0.10 -11.84 -5.54
CA CYS A 61 0.05 -13.18 -5.01
C CYS A 61 1.09 -13.98 -5.79
N GLY A 62 1.99 -14.64 -5.07
CA GLY A 62 3.04 -15.47 -5.68
C GLY A 62 4.15 -14.69 -6.40
N ALA A 63 4.17 -13.36 -6.31
CA ALA A 63 5.19 -12.52 -6.94
C ALA A 63 6.07 -11.81 -5.88
N PRO A 64 6.96 -12.53 -5.17
CA PRO A 64 7.70 -12.01 -4.01
C PRO A 64 8.66 -10.86 -4.33
N ARG A 65 8.88 -10.54 -5.60
CA ARG A 65 9.76 -9.46 -6.05
C ARG A 65 9.01 -8.24 -6.59
N THR A 66 7.69 -8.31 -6.63
CA THR A 66 6.83 -7.28 -7.17
C THR A 66 6.00 -6.70 -6.04
N TRP A 67 6.29 -5.48 -5.63
CA TRP A 67 5.62 -4.84 -4.49
C TRP A 67 5.65 -3.33 -4.59
N TRP A 68 4.61 -2.67 -4.11
CA TRP A 68 4.49 -1.22 -4.09
C TRP A 68 4.15 -0.75 -2.67
N HIS A 69 4.85 0.26 -2.17
CA HIS A 69 4.40 1.01 -1.01
C HIS A 69 3.47 2.12 -1.47
N ILE A 70 2.28 2.17 -0.89
CA ILE A 70 1.27 3.18 -1.17
C ILE A 70 0.82 3.88 0.10
N GLU A 71 0.39 5.12 -0.03
CA GLU A 71 -0.28 5.88 1.00
C GLU A 71 -1.73 6.08 0.58
N VAL A 72 -2.69 5.82 1.46
CA VAL A 72 -4.13 5.90 1.17
C VAL A 72 -4.81 6.69 2.27
N ALA A 73 -5.74 7.58 1.93
CA ALA A 73 -6.55 8.26 2.93
C ALA A 73 -7.38 7.23 3.74
N ALA A 74 -7.36 7.32 5.06
CA ALA A 74 -7.99 6.33 5.92
C ALA A 74 -9.52 6.34 5.83
N ASP A 75 -10.12 7.49 5.54
CA ASP A 75 -11.57 7.63 5.35
C ASP A 75 -12.03 7.30 3.92
N LEU A 76 -11.10 6.93 3.02
CA LEU A 76 -11.44 6.51 1.67
C LEU A 76 -12.37 5.29 1.71
N SER A 77 -13.49 5.33 0.99
CA SER A 77 -14.35 4.14 0.85
C SER A 77 -13.59 3.01 0.16
N LEU A 78 -13.83 1.76 0.58
CA LEU A 78 -13.23 0.59 -0.04
C LEU A 78 -13.51 0.51 -1.54
N ARG A 79 -14.73 0.83 -1.98
CA ARG A 79 -15.05 0.87 -3.42
C ARG A 79 -14.10 1.76 -4.21
N VAL A 80 -13.91 3.00 -3.78
CA VAL A 80 -12.98 3.92 -4.45
C VAL A 80 -11.54 3.39 -4.36
N PHE A 81 -11.16 2.77 -3.24
CA PHE A 81 -9.85 2.15 -3.13
C PHE A 81 -9.68 0.98 -4.13
N GLN A 82 -10.68 0.12 -4.32
CA GLN A 82 -10.66 -0.98 -5.29
C GLN A 82 -10.54 -0.45 -6.72
N GLU A 83 -11.32 0.57 -7.09
CA GLU A 83 -11.24 1.21 -8.41
C GLU A 83 -9.84 1.76 -8.68
N LYS A 84 -9.23 2.42 -7.68
CA LYS A 84 -7.86 2.92 -7.77
C LYS A 84 -6.83 1.79 -7.87
N LEU A 85 -7.01 0.73 -7.09
CA LEU A 85 -6.11 -0.42 -7.09
C LEU A 85 -6.14 -1.16 -8.43
N GLY A 86 -7.34 -1.35 -9.01
CA GLY A 86 -7.51 -1.90 -10.35
C GLY A 86 -6.92 -1.02 -11.45
N GLY A 87 -6.93 0.31 -11.28
CA GLY A 87 -6.22 1.23 -12.18
C GLY A 87 -4.70 1.11 -12.11
N LEU A 88 -4.15 0.80 -10.93
CA LEU A 88 -2.71 0.58 -10.74
C LEU A 88 -2.25 -0.82 -11.18
N TRP A 89 -3.11 -1.81 -10.98
CA TRP A 89 -2.87 -3.21 -11.34
C TRP A 89 -3.97 -3.70 -12.28
N PRO A 90 -3.91 -3.36 -13.57
CA PRO A 90 -4.97 -3.69 -14.53
C PRO A 90 -5.25 -5.19 -14.64
N SER A 91 -4.24 -6.03 -14.39
CA SER A 91 -4.36 -7.49 -14.39
C SER A 91 -5.26 -8.05 -13.29
N VAL A 92 -5.66 -7.23 -12.32
CA VAL A 92 -6.58 -7.59 -11.23
C VAL A 92 -7.70 -6.58 -11.08
N ALA A 93 -8.05 -5.88 -12.16
CA ALA A 93 -9.21 -4.99 -12.18
C ALA A 93 -10.50 -5.76 -11.79
N HIS A 94 -11.48 -5.03 -11.25
CA HIS A 94 -12.78 -5.59 -10.83
C HIS A 94 -12.70 -6.69 -9.74
N GLY A 95 -11.68 -6.61 -8.89
CA GLY A 95 -11.55 -7.50 -7.73
C GLY A 95 -12.32 -6.99 -6.50
N VAL A 96 -12.33 -7.83 -5.46
CA VAL A 96 -12.98 -7.59 -4.17
C VAL A 96 -12.03 -7.88 -3.02
N PHE A 97 -12.17 -7.16 -1.91
CA PHE A 97 -11.42 -7.45 -0.69
C PHE A 97 -12.06 -8.62 0.07
N VAL A 98 -11.23 -9.59 0.44
CA VAL A 98 -11.59 -10.81 1.17
C VAL A 98 -10.81 -10.86 2.48
N LEU A 99 -11.53 -11.07 3.57
CA LEU A 99 -11.00 -11.15 4.94
C LEU A 99 -11.71 -12.30 5.64
N ASP A 100 -10.95 -13.24 6.22
CA ASP A 100 -11.51 -14.43 6.89
C ASP A 100 -12.60 -15.16 6.08
N SER A 101 -12.37 -15.30 4.76
CA SER A 101 -13.31 -15.93 3.80
C SER A 101 -14.66 -15.23 3.66
N THR A 102 -14.80 -14.02 4.19
CA THR A 102 -15.98 -13.17 4.02
C THR A 102 -15.65 -12.04 3.04
N GLU A 103 -16.52 -11.84 2.06
CA GLU A 103 -16.45 -10.67 1.17
C GLU A 103 -16.85 -9.43 1.98
N HIS A 104 -15.97 -8.42 2.01
CA HIS A 104 -16.27 -7.18 2.70
C HIS A 104 -16.99 -6.20 1.80
N LEU A 105 -18.07 -5.62 2.34
CA LEU A 105 -18.98 -4.71 1.66
C LEU A 105 -18.29 -3.39 1.30
N ASP A 106 -18.43 -3.01 0.03
CA ASP A 106 -18.03 -1.75 -0.62
C ASP A 106 -18.30 -0.46 0.18
N SER A 107 -19.22 -0.51 1.15
CA SER A 107 -19.67 0.62 1.97
C SER A 107 -18.75 0.96 3.15
N GLN A 108 -17.74 0.13 3.46
CA GLN A 108 -16.79 0.40 4.55
C GLN A 108 -15.68 1.39 4.11
N SER A 109 -15.07 2.08 5.07
CA SER A 109 -13.83 2.83 4.83
C SER A 109 -12.59 1.95 4.96
N VAL A 110 -11.49 2.41 4.38
CA VAL A 110 -10.16 1.81 4.53
C VAL A 110 -9.83 1.61 6.01
N ALA A 111 -10.06 2.62 6.86
CA ALA A 111 -9.72 2.56 8.27
C ALA A 111 -10.41 1.43 9.05
N ASN A 112 -11.63 1.08 8.64
CA ASN A 112 -12.43 0.06 9.33
C ASN A 112 -11.98 -1.37 9.00
N VAL A 113 -11.37 -1.57 7.84
CA VAL A 113 -10.97 -2.90 7.34
C VAL A 113 -9.48 -3.15 7.50
N PHE A 114 -8.67 -2.12 7.30
CA PHE A 114 -7.22 -2.23 7.30
C PHE A 114 -6.63 -1.87 8.67
N ILE A 115 -6.57 -2.84 9.57
CA ILE A 115 -5.90 -2.69 10.87
C ILE A 115 -4.42 -3.13 10.84
N PRO A 116 -3.53 -2.55 11.65
CA PRO A 116 -2.13 -2.97 11.73
C PRO A 116 -1.96 -4.46 12.03
N GLY A 117 -1.13 -5.13 11.23
CA GLY A 117 -0.84 -6.55 11.40
C GLY A 117 -1.80 -7.49 10.68
N LEU A 118 -2.85 -6.97 10.03
CA LEU A 118 -3.70 -7.74 9.14
C LEU A 118 -3.18 -7.72 7.71
N ILE A 119 -3.25 -8.86 7.04
CA ILE A 119 -3.04 -8.96 5.60
C ILE A 119 -4.41 -9.21 4.97
N VAL A 120 -4.84 -8.27 4.14
CA VAL A 120 -6.11 -8.36 3.42
C VAL A 120 -5.82 -8.82 2.00
N ARG A 121 -6.58 -9.79 1.53
CA ARG A 121 -6.47 -10.28 0.17
C ARG A 121 -7.43 -9.53 -0.73
N TYR A 122 -6.99 -9.18 -1.93
CA TYR A 122 -7.83 -8.59 -2.97
C TYR A 122 -7.87 -9.58 -4.13
N ASP A 123 -9.01 -10.22 -4.33
CA ASP A 123 -9.20 -11.28 -5.31
C ASP A 123 -9.93 -10.77 -6.54
N SER A 124 -9.45 -11.19 -7.71
CA SER A 124 -10.10 -10.96 -9.01
C SER A 124 -10.10 -12.26 -9.81
N PRO A 125 -10.91 -12.37 -10.89
CA PRO A 125 -10.93 -13.58 -11.73
C PRO A 125 -9.58 -13.92 -12.36
N THR A 126 -8.71 -12.93 -12.54
CA THR A 126 -7.44 -13.06 -13.28
C THR A 126 -6.21 -13.06 -12.38
N GLY A 127 -6.37 -12.93 -11.06
CA GLY A 127 -5.28 -12.89 -10.11
C GLY A 127 -5.67 -12.26 -8.79
N CYS A 128 -4.67 -12.00 -7.94
CA CYS A 128 -4.92 -11.38 -6.64
C CYS A 128 -3.74 -10.55 -6.15
N LEU A 129 -4.05 -9.65 -5.22
CA LEU A 129 -3.08 -8.87 -4.47
C LEU A 129 -3.20 -9.19 -2.98
N MET A 130 -2.08 -9.05 -2.29
CA MET A 130 -2.00 -9.06 -0.83
C MET A 130 -1.65 -7.65 -0.38
N VAL A 131 -2.44 -7.12 0.55
CA VAL A 131 -2.31 -5.75 1.06
C VAL A 131 -2.09 -5.81 2.56
N GLN A 132 -1.02 -5.16 3.04
CA GLN A 132 -0.69 -5.11 4.46
C GLN A 132 -0.49 -3.66 4.90
N VAL A 133 -1.07 -3.30 6.04
CA VAL A 133 -0.80 -2.00 6.68
C VAL A 133 0.55 -2.04 7.39
N ILE A 134 1.42 -1.09 7.03
CA ILE A 134 2.73 -0.91 7.63
C ILE A 134 2.68 0.11 8.76
N SER A 135 2.06 1.26 8.53
CA SER A 135 1.97 2.34 9.51
C SER A 135 0.79 3.27 9.24
N TRP A 136 0.42 4.03 10.26
CA TRP A 136 -0.56 5.10 10.16
C TRP A 136 0.13 6.44 10.32
N TYR A 137 -0.43 7.47 9.69
CA TYR A 137 0.08 8.83 9.76
C TYR A 137 -1.04 9.83 10.06
N ASP A 138 -0.72 10.83 10.88
CA ASP A 138 -1.59 11.98 11.17
C ASP A 138 -1.42 13.08 10.11
N GLY A 139 -1.45 12.67 8.85
CA GLY A 139 -1.21 13.53 7.70
C GLY A 139 -1.10 12.75 6.41
N GLN A 140 -0.83 13.46 5.32
CA GLN A 140 -0.73 12.86 3.98
C GLN A 140 0.27 13.60 3.11
N SER A 141 0.92 12.87 2.22
CA SER A 141 1.97 13.35 1.31
C SER A 141 1.38 13.97 0.04
N ALA A 142 0.12 13.68 -0.27
CA ALA A 142 -0.58 14.20 -1.45
C ALA A 142 -2.05 14.49 -1.10
N PRO A 143 -2.36 15.68 -0.56
CA PRO A 143 -3.68 15.95 0.03
C PRO A 143 -4.83 16.00 -0.97
N ASP A 144 -4.53 16.30 -2.23
CA ASP A 144 -5.50 16.28 -3.33
C ASP A 144 -5.64 14.90 -3.98
N GLN A 145 -4.86 13.91 -3.51
CA GLN A 145 -4.90 12.54 -4.03
C GLN A 145 -5.43 11.60 -2.96
N THR A 146 -6.40 10.77 -3.35
CA THR A 146 -6.94 9.72 -2.48
C THR A 146 -5.93 8.61 -2.19
N MET A 147 -4.91 8.49 -3.03
CA MET A 147 -3.84 7.50 -2.92
C MET A 147 -2.58 7.99 -3.63
N ALA A 148 -1.41 7.77 -3.03
CA ALA A 148 -0.11 8.09 -3.59
C ALA A 148 0.81 6.85 -3.60
N ILE A 149 1.55 6.64 -4.69
CA ILE A 149 2.59 5.60 -4.73
C ILE A 149 3.86 6.17 -4.10
N MET A 150 4.30 5.59 -2.99
CA MET A 150 5.48 6.06 -2.26
C MET A 150 6.77 5.40 -2.73
N ALA A 151 6.72 4.13 -3.09
CA ALA A 151 7.86 3.40 -3.65
C ALA A 151 7.38 2.19 -4.46
N THR A 152 8.19 1.76 -5.42
CA THR A 152 7.92 0.58 -6.24
C THR A 152 9.14 -0.33 -6.27
N SER A 153 8.90 -1.64 -6.28
CA SER A 153 9.93 -2.64 -6.56
C SER A 153 10.56 -2.37 -7.93
N LEU A 154 11.89 -2.50 -8.00
CA LEU A 154 12.56 -2.53 -9.29
C LEU A 154 12.24 -3.88 -9.94
N ARG A 155 11.91 -3.86 -11.24
CA ARG A 155 11.97 -5.10 -12.01
C ARG A 155 13.42 -5.58 -11.91
N GLN A 156 13.62 -6.80 -11.42
CA GLN A 156 14.90 -7.44 -11.71
C GLN A 156 14.97 -7.52 -13.23
N ALA A 157 16.05 -7.00 -13.81
CA ALA A 157 16.38 -7.36 -15.17
C ALA A 157 16.40 -8.90 -15.18
N GLU A 158 15.52 -9.50 -15.97
CA GLU A 158 15.70 -10.89 -16.33
C GLU A 158 17.09 -10.92 -16.96
N THR A 159 18.07 -11.49 -16.25
CA THR A 159 19.32 -11.89 -16.86
C THR A 159 18.93 -12.91 -17.92
N GLU A 160 18.81 -12.43 -19.16
CA GLU A 160 18.80 -13.23 -20.39
C GLU A 160 20.04 -14.12 -20.45
#